data_AF-A0A1E3VRB5-F1
#
_entry.id   AF-A0A1E3VRB5-F1
#
_cell.length_a   1.000
_cell.length_b   1.000
_cell.length_c   1.000
_cell.angle_alpha   90.00
_cell.angle_beta   90.00
_cell.angle_gamma   90.00
#
_symmetry.space_group_name_H-M   'P 1'
#
loop_
_entity.id
_entity.type
_entity.pdbx_description
1 polymer ?
#
loop_
_entity_poly.entity_id
_entity_poly.type
_entity_poly.pdbx_seq_one_letter_code
_entity_poly.pdbx_strand_id
1 'polypeptide(L)'
;MAGMALAGALSLLLAACANTGPGDAIERITAVDYGQPYLGMSKTEVLSCAGTPRSRIPAGKTTETLVYHYSGAGPVPSGGDSGGKKQKASTPFGGGEKKSKGPKPTCTASLTFEKDVLVRVSYAHMNVRSPYEWQGEDNEAAAERMRKEGVPTCVFSLPRCRR
;
A
#
# COMPACT_ATOMS: atom_id res chain seq x y z
N MET A 1 -35.12 4.05 63.81
CA MET A 1 -35.68 3.08 62.84
C MET A 1 -36.24 3.85 61.66
N ALA A 2 -36.06 3.31 60.44
CA ALA A 2 -36.27 3.89 59.09
C ALA A 2 -35.26 5.00 58.72
N GLY A 3 -34.37 4.91 57.73
CA GLY A 3 -34.18 3.92 56.66
C GLY A 3 -34.78 4.40 55.33
N MET A 4 -34.03 5.17 54.52
CA MET A 4 -34.14 5.17 53.05
C MET A 4 -32.96 5.92 52.41
N ALA A 5 -32.14 5.17 51.67
CA ALA A 5 -31.17 5.66 50.70
C ALA A 5 -31.87 5.84 49.33
N LEU A 6 -31.29 6.68 48.46
CA LEU A 6 -31.14 6.54 47.00
C LEU A 6 -30.79 7.94 46.45
N ALA A 7 -29.54 8.27 46.11
CA ALA A 7 -28.81 7.86 44.90
C ALA A 7 -29.59 8.16 43.61
N GLY A 8 -29.17 9.17 42.85
CA GLY A 8 -29.71 9.40 41.51
C GLY A 8 -29.03 10.53 40.74
N ALA A 9 -28.50 10.16 39.57
CA ALA A 9 -28.10 11.02 38.44
C ALA A 9 -26.63 11.49 38.35
N LEU A 10 -25.70 10.53 38.33
CA LEU A 10 -24.45 10.67 37.56
C LEU A 10 -24.28 9.40 36.73
N SER A 11 -24.68 9.41 35.45
CA SER A 11 -24.21 8.49 34.38
C SER A 11 -25.14 8.54 33.16
N LEU A 12 -24.97 9.54 32.30
CA LEU A 12 -25.46 9.51 30.91
C LEU A 12 -24.39 10.17 30.03
N LEU A 13 -23.24 9.53 29.91
CA LEU A 13 -22.15 9.91 29.00
C LEU A 13 -21.36 8.67 28.60
N LEU A 14 -21.99 7.70 27.91
CA LEU A 14 -21.30 6.57 27.27
C LEU A 14 -22.21 5.91 26.22
N ALA A 15 -22.63 6.65 25.20
CA ALA A 15 -23.32 6.06 24.05
C ALA A 15 -23.12 6.88 22.78
N ALA A 16 -21.87 7.05 22.32
CA ALA A 16 -21.62 7.64 20.99
C ALA A 16 -20.30 7.22 20.31
N CYS A 17 -19.60 6.19 20.77
CA CYS A 17 -18.41 5.64 20.08
C CYS A 17 -18.49 4.12 19.99
N ALA A 18 -19.58 3.57 19.45
CA ALA A 18 -19.75 2.12 19.39
C ALA A 18 -20.37 1.68 18.05
N ASN A 19 -19.72 2.01 16.94
CA ASN A 19 -20.08 1.42 15.64
C ASN A 19 -18.90 0.87 14.83
N THR A 20 -17.72 0.73 15.45
CA THR A 20 -16.63 -0.12 14.95
C THR A 20 -16.31 -1.11 16.05
N GLY A 21 -16.73 -2.37 15.87
CA GLY A 21 -16.52 -3.42 16.86
C GLY A 21 -15.03 -3.67 17.11
N PRO A 22 -14.65 -4.19 18.28
CA PRO A 22 -13.25 -4.46 18.62
C PRO A 22 -12.57 -5.47 17.67
N GLY A 23 -13.34 -6.32 16.99
CA GLY A 23 -12.82 -7.31 16.03
C GLY A 23 -12.04 -6.70 14.86
N ASP A 24 -12.59 -5.67 14.20
CA ASP A 24 -11.93 -4.96 13.09
C ASP A 24 -10.63 -4.26 13.53
N ALA A 25 -10.62 -3.73 14.76
CA ALA A 25 -9.43 -3.10 15.33
C ALA A 25 -8.34 -4.15 15.65
N ILE A 26 -8.74 -5.31 16.18
CA ILE A 26 -7.83 -6.42 16.50
C ILE A 26 -7.23 -6.99 15.21
N GLU A 27 -8.03 -7.24 14.16
CA GLU A 27 -7.52 -7.76 12.88
C GLU A 27 -6.48 -6.84 12.25
N ARG A 28 -6.67 -5.51 12.35
CA ARG A 28 -5.68 -4.52 11.87
C ARG A 28 -4.39 -4.52 12.69
N ILE A 29 -4.46 -4.78 13.99
CA ILE A 29 -3.28 -4.86 14.88
C ILE A 29 -2.52 -6.18 14.65
N THR A 30 -3.23 -7.27 14.34
CA THR A 30 -2.64 -8.58 14.07
C THR A 30 -2.25 -8.79 12.60
N ALA A 31 -2.48 -7.80 11.74
CA ALA A 31 -2.16 -7.89 10.33
C ALA A 31 -0.65 -8.15 10.16
N VAL A 32 -0.32 -9.24 9.47
CA VAL A 32 1.06 -9.65 9.22
C VAL A 32 1.74 -8.58 8.38
N ASP A 33 2.78 -7.92 8.92
CA ASP A 33 3.60 -7.01 8.13
C ASP A 33 4.60 -7.80 7.29
N TYR A 34 4.26 -8.01 6.02
CA TYR A 34 5.12 -8.71 5.07
C TYR A 34 6.43 -7.97 4.75
N GLY A 35 6.54 -6.68 5.09
CA GLY A 35 7.76 -5.88 4.92
C GLY A 35 8.79 -6.07 6.03
N GLN A 36 8.35 -6.51 7.22
CA GLN A 36 9.17 -6.64 8.42
C GLN A 36 10.43 -7.52 8.23
N PRO A 37 10.40 -8.66 7.51
CA PRO A 37 11.58 -9.50 7.33
C PRO A 37 12.75 -8.83 6.58
N TYR A 38 12.51 -7.70 5.90
CA TYR A 38 13.50 -7.02 5.09
C TYR A 38 14.12 -5.80 5.80
N LEU A 39 13.61 -5.41 6.97
CA LEU A 39 14.15 -4.29 7.73
C LEU A 39 15.61 -4.58 8.13
N GLY A 40 16.47 -3.57 8.01
CA GLY A 40 17.92 -3.71 8.22
C GLY A 40 18.70 -4.09 6.96
N MET A 41 18.02 -4.49 5.88
CA MET A 41 18.67 -4.84 4.62
C MET A 41 19.32 -3.62 3.96
N SER A 42 20.49 -3.83 3.34
CA SER A 42 21.18 -2.76 2.62
C SER A 42 20.43 -2.39 1.34
N LYS A 43 20.54 -1.12 0.92
CA LYS A 43 19.96 -0.65 -0.34
C LYS A 43 20.44 -1.43 -1.55
N THR A 44 21.72 -1.80 -1.60
CA THR A 44 22.31 -2.59 -2.69
C THR A 44 21.69 -3.99 -2.77
N GLU A 45 21.48 -4.62 -1.63
CA GLU A 45 20.84 -5.93 -1.53
C GLU A 45 19.37 -5.86 -1.96
N VAL A 46 18.61 -4.86 -1.47
CA VAL A 46 17.23 -4.64 -1.93
C VAL A 46 17.17 -4.43 -3.44
N LEU A 47 18.06 -3.60 -4.01
CA LEU A 47 18.11 -3.37 -5.46
C LEU A 47 18.44 -4.64 -6.25
N SER A 48 19.27 -5.53 -5.70
CA SER A 48 19.57 -6.82 -6.32
C SER A 48 18.35 -7.75 -6.36
N CYS A 49 17.51 -7.69 -5.32
CA CYS A 49 16.35 -8.56 -5.19
C CYS A 49 15.08 -8.03 -5.84
N ALA A 50 14.86 -6.72 -5.81
CA ALA A 50 13.67 -6.04 -6.32
C ALA A 50 13.87 -5.51 -7.74
N GLY A 51 15.12 -5.35 -8.17
CA GLY A 51 15.49 -4.69 -9.41
C GLY A 51 15.40 -3.16 -9.32
N THR A 52 15.35 -2.54 -10.50
CA THR A 52 15.34 -1.07 -10.63
C THR A 52 14.00 -0.50 -10.17
N PRO A 53 13.98 0.46 -9.23
CA PRO A 53 12.76 1.11 -8.79
C PRO A 53 12.16 1.99 -9.89
N ARG A 54 10.84 2.21 -9.81
CA ARG A 54 10.13 3.13 -10.70
C ARG A 54 10.55 4.58 -10.49
N SER A 55 10.79 4.97 -9.24
CA SER A 55 11.30 6.29 -8.88
C SER A 55 12.11 6.24 -7.59
N ARG A 56 12.92 7.28 -7.40
CA ARG A 56 13.76 7.50 -6.23
C ARG A 56 13.43 8.88 -5.69
N ILE A 57 13.04 8.95 -4.42
CA ILE A 57 12.63 10.19 -3.76
C ILE A 57 13.65 10.47 -2.66
N PRO A 58 14.58 11.41 -2.83
CA PRO A 58 15.48 11.81 -1.76
C PRO A 58 14.69 12.57 -0.68
N ALA A 59 14.89 12.20 0.58
CA ALA A 59 14.31 12.85 1.74
C ALA A 59 15.46 13.34 2.65
N GLY A 60 16.01 14.50 2.33
CA GLY A 60 17.18 15.04 3.04
C GLY A 60 18.50 14.41 2.62
N LYS A 61 19.52 14.47 3.51
CA LYS A 61 20.91 14.13 3.16
C LYS A 61 21.23 12.64 3.21
N THR A 62 20.54 11.90 4.06
CA THR A 62 20.85 10.48 4.34
C THR A 62 19.65 9.57 4.17
N THR A 63 18.49 10.09 3.77
CA THR A 63 17.29 9.27 3.60
C THR A 63 16.79 9.32 2.16
N GLU A 64 16.36 8.17 1.66
CA GLU A 64 15.85 8.00 0.30
C GLU A 64 14.71 7.00 0.34
N THR A 65 13.65 7.26 -0.42
CA THR A 65 12.57 6.30 -0.63
C THR A 65 12.60 5.79 -2.06
N LEU A 66 12.67 4.47 -2.21
CA LEU A 66 12.53 3.79 -3.48
C LEU A 66 11.07 3.39 -3.68
N VAL A 67 10.50 3.73 -4.83
CA VAL A 67 9.11 3.39 -5.16
C VAL A 67 9.11 2.31 -6.24
N TYR A 68 8.35 1.25 -6.01
CA TYR A 68 8.16 0.13 -6.91
C TYR A 68 6.70 -0.02 -7.27
N HIS A 69 6.44 -0.31 -8.54
CA HIS A 69 5.13 -0.73 -9.00
C HIS A 69 5.20 -2.19 -9.38
N TYR A 70 4.26 -3.00 -8.90
CA TYR A 70 4.26 -4.44 -9.13
C TYR A 70 2.84 -4.99 -9.25
N SER A 71 2.76 -6.22 -9.76
CA SER A 71 1.55 -7.04 -9.76
C SER A 71 1.90 -8.38 -9.14
N GLY A 72 1.03 -8.93 -8.29
CA GLY A 72 1.27 -10.18 -7.57
C GLY A 72 1.98 -9.97 -6.22
N ALA A 73 2.91 -10.86 -5.88
CA ALA A 73 3.46 -10.96 -4.52
C ALA A 73 4.55 -9.92 -4.17
N GLY A 74 5.06 -9.15 -5.13
CA GLY A 74 6.10 -8.16 -4.85
C GLY A 74 6.89 -7.70 -6.08
N PRO A 75 7.76 -6.68 -5.94
CA PRO A 75 8.65 -6.25 -7.01
C PRO A 75 9.64 -7.37 -7.31
N VAL A 76 9.57 -7.88 -8.53
CA VAL A 76 10.56 -8.79 -9.07
C VAL A 76 11.52 -7.99 -9.94
N PRO A 77 12.80 -8.38 -10.02
CA PRO A 77 13.68 -7.85 -11.04
C PRO A 77 13.17 -8.43 -12.35
N SER A 78 12.30 -7.68 -13.02
CA SER A 78 12.01 -7.88 -14.42
C SER A 78 13.37 -7.85 -15.11
N GLY A 79 13.73 -8.94 -15.79
CA GLY A 79 14.76 -8.86 -16.81
C GLY A 79 14.27 -7.88 -17.85
N GLY A 80 14.62 -6.61 -17.68
CA GLY A 80 14.25 -5.49 -18.54
C GLY A 80 12.76 -5.38 -18.85
N ASP A 81 12.03 -4.55 -18.10
CA ASP A 81 11.17 -3.65 -18.87
C ASP A 81 12.14 -2.75 -19.63
N SER A 82 12.08 -2.87 -20.94
CA SER A 82 12.94 -2.19 -21.89
C SER A 82 12.66 -0.69 -21.86
N GLY A 83 13.04 -0.04 -20.77
CA GLY A 83 13.47 1.35 -20.73
C GLY A 83 14.81 1.49 -21.43
N GLY A 84 14.92 0.90 -22.63
CA GLY A 84 15.94 1.31 -23.58
C GLY A 84 15.73 2.80 -23.77
N LYS A 85 16.69 3.59 -23.29
CA LYS A 85 16.99 4.89 -23.88
C LYS A 85 17.19 4.63 -25.38
N LYS A 86 16.12 4.60 -26.17
CA LYS A 86 16.27 4.80 -27.62
C LYS A 86 16.60 6.28 -27.74
N GLN A 87 17.89 6.54 -27.94
CA GLN A 87 18.38 7.78 -28.54
C GLN A 87 17.39 8.17 -29.63
N LYS A 88 16.94 9.43 -29.62
CA LYS A 88 16.14 10.00 -30.69
C LYS A 88 16.95 9.89 -32.00
N ALA A 89 16.77 8.82 -32.75
CA ALA A 89 16.99 8.84 -34.18
C ALA A 89 15.72 9.47 -34.77
N SER A 90 15.82 10.75 -35.10
CA SER A 90 14.82 11.48 -35.85
C SER A 90 14.73 10.90 -37.27
N THR A 91 13.68 10.15 -37.58
CA THR A 91 13.26 9.89 -38.96
C THR A 91 12.01 10.72 -39.28
N PRO A 92 11.89 11.32 -40.48
CA PRO A 92 10.93 12.42 -40.70
C PRO A 92 9.56 11.97 -41.23
N PHE A 93 9.34 10.70 -41.52
CA PHE A 93 8.09 10.20 -42.10
C PHE A 93 7.80 8.76 -41.64
N GLY A 94 6.60 8.49 -41.11
CA GLY A 94 6.11 7.12 -40.90
C GLY A 94 5.45 6.88 -39.53
N GLY A 95 4.18 6.46 -39.54
CA GLY A 95 3.28 6.32 -38.39
C GLY A 95 3.81 5.47 -37.24
N GLY A 96 3.59 5.96 -36.01
CA GLY A 96 3.94 5.25 -34.78
C GLY A 96 2.89 4.22 -34.38
N GLU A 97 3.20 2.94 -34.56
CA GLU A 97 2.51 1.85 -33.87
C GLU A 97 2.61 2.06 -32.34
N LYS A 98 1.44 2.10 -31.68
CA LYS A 98 1.34 2.22 -30.22
C LYS A 98 1.90 0.94 -29.60
N LYS A 99 3.14 1.00 -29.08
CA LYS A 99 3.71 -0.03 -28.21
C LYS A 99 2.67 -0.46 -27.17
N SER A 100 2.28 -1.73 -27.20
CA SER A 100 1.34 -2.31 -26.25
C SER A 100 1.93 -2.15 -24.85
N LYS A 101 1.27 -1.31 -24.04
CA LYS A 101 1.59 -1.18 -22.61
C LYS A 101 1.37 -2.56 -22.00
N GLY A 102 2.40 -3.15 -21.39
CA GLY A 102 2.25 -4.34 -20.55
C GLY A 102 1.17 -4.15 -19.48
N PRO A 103 0.76 -5.23 -18.79
CA PRO A 103 -0.28 -5.16 -17.77
C PRO A 103 0.04 -4.04 -16.77
N LYS A 104 -0.93 -3.16 -16.53
CA LYS A 104 -0.75 -2.04 -15.60
C LYS A 104 -0.46 -2.61 -14.20
N PRO A 105 0.53 -2.09 -13.49
CA PRO A 105 0.79 -2.53 -12.12
C PRO A 105 -0.41 -2.21 -11.22
N THR A 106 -0.72 -3.12 -10.31
CA THR A 106 -1.87 -3.00 -9.39
C THR A 106 -1.46 -2.57 -7.99
N CYS A 107 -0.20 -2.74 -7.61
CA CYS A 107 0.31 -2.42 -6.28
C CYS A 107 1.51 -1.47 -6.36
N THR A 108 1.63 -0.62 -5.35
CA THR A 108 2.80 0.22 -5.11
C THR A 108 3.47 -0.20 -3.81
N ALA A 109 4.80 -0.21 -3.78
CA ALA A 109 5.60 -0.36 -2.58
C ALA A 109 6.58 0.81 -2.47
N SER A 110 6.67 1.39 -1.28
CA SER A 110 7.60 2.45 -0.91
C SER A 110 8.55 1.91 0.16
N LEU A 111 9.83 1.90 -0.16
CA LEU A 111 10.90 1.40 0.70
C LEU A 111 11.77 2.59 1.11
N THR A 112 11.73 2.96 2.38
CA THR A 112 12.48 4.09 2.94
C THR A 112 13.77 3.60 3.56
N PHE A 113 14.86 4.21 3.14
CA PHE A 113 16.21 3.95 3.59
C PHE A 113 16.72 5.11 4.43
N GLU A 114 17.46 4.80 5.49
CA GLU A 114 18.27 5.76 6.24
C GLU A 114 19.70 5.25 6.28
N LYS A 115 20.67 6.08 5.86
CA LYS A 115 22.09 5.71 5.79
C LYS A 115 22.30 4.38 5.04
N ASP A 116 21.60 4.22 3.91
CA ASP A 116 21.58 3.02 3.06
C ASP A 116 21.01 1.72 3.69
N VAL A 117 20.33 1.83 4.84
CA VAL A 117 19.66 0.71 5.53
C VAL A 117 18.14 0.84 5.41
N LEU A 118 17.44 -0.23 5.06
CA LEU A 118 15.98 -0.25 4.95
C LEU A 118 15.35 -0.13 6.35
N VAL A 119 14.65 0.99 6.61
CA VAL A 119 14.01 1.25 7.91
C VAL A 119 12.49 1.15 7.86
N ARG A 120 11.89 1.26 6.66
CA ARG A 120 10.43 1.19 6.52
C ARG A 120 10.02 0.65 5.16
N VAL A 121 9.02 -0.22 5.17
CA VAL A 121 8.34 -0.72 3.98
C VAL A 121 6.85 -0.38 4.10
N SER A 122 6.28 0.19 3.05
CA SER A 122 4.85 0.50 2.98
C SER A 122 4.34 0.08 1.61
N TYR A 123 3.21 -0.61 1.55
CA TYR A 123 2.62 -1.07 0.29
C TYR A 123 1.11 -0.92 0.29
N ALA A 124 0.56 -0.63 -0.88
CA ALA A 124 -0.87 -0.40 -1.05
C ALA A 124 -1.29 -0.71 -2.49
N HIS A 125 -2.58 -1.03 -2.66
CA HIS A 125 -3.16 -1.18 -3.98
C HIS A 125 -3.30 0.19 -4.65
N MET A 126 -2.98 0.25 -5.93
CA MET A 126 -3.09 1.43 -6.76
C MET A 126 -4.54 1.60 -7.20
N ASN A 127 -5.05 2.83 -7.20
CA ASN A 127 -6.43 3.14 -7.62
C ASN A 127 -7.49 2.41 -6.78
N VAL A 128 -7.37 2.51 -5.45
CA VAL A 128 -8.41 2.01 -4.54
C VAL A 128 -9.55 3.01 -4.42
N ARG A 129 -10.76 2.47 -4.43
CA ARG A 129 -11.97 3.17 -4.03
C ARG A 129 -11.91 3.50 -2.54
N SER A 130 -12.45 4.64 -2.12
CA SER A 130 -12.49 4.96 -0.69
C SER A 130 -13.36 3.93 0.05
N PRO A 131 -12.95 3.45 1.25
CA PRO A 131 -13.78 2.58 2.07
C PRO A 131 -15.18 3.14 2.41
N TYR A 132 -15.36 4.46 2.26
CA TYR A 132 -16.60 5.16 2.57
C TYR A 132 -17.34 5.67 1.32
N GLU A 133 -16.86 5.36 0.13
CA GLU A 133 -17.44 5.86 -1.12
C GLU A 133 -18.88 5.37 -1.35
N TRP A 134 -19.25 4.25 -0.73
CA TRP A 134 -20.62 3.71 -0.76
C TRP A 134 -21.66 4.64 -0.11
N GLN A 135 -21.25 5.59 0.75
CA GLN A 135 -22.16 6.51 1.41
C GLN A 135 -22.73 7.58 0.48
N GLY A 136 -22.09 7.81 -0.66
CA GLY A 136 -22.55 8.77 -1.69
C GLY A 136 -23.23 8.11 -2.88
N GLU A 137 -23.52 6.81 -2.82
CA GLU A 137 -24.19 6.07 -3.90
C GLU A 137 -25.70 6.10 -3.69
N ASP A 138 -26.44 6.62 -4.67
CA ASP A 138 -27.89 6.75 -4.61
C ASP A 138 -28.61 5.39 -4.77
N ASN A 139 -27.95 4.41 -5.38
CA ASN A 139 -28.47 3.06 -5.52
C ASN A 139 -28.13 2.18 -4.32
N GLU A 140 -29.13 1.89 -3.48
CA GLU A 140 -28.97 1.07 -2.27
C GLU A 140 -28.32 -0.30 -2.52
N ALA A 141 -28.66 -0.97 -3.64
CA ALA A 141 -28.08 -2.27 -3.96
C ALA A 141 -26.60 -2.17 -4.35
N ALA A 142 -26.22 -1.08 -5.03
CA ALA A 142 -24.83 -0.80 -5.36
C ALA A 142 -24.04 -0.36 -4.12
N ALA A 143 -24.64 0.45 -3.24
CA ALA A 143 -24.06 0.87 -1.97
C ALA A 143 -23.78 -0.32 -1.04
N GLU A 144 -24.74 -1.24 -0.89
CA GLU A 144 -24.59 -2.42 -0.06
C GLU A 144 -23.55 -3.40 -0.63
N ARG A 145 -23.50 -3.56 -1.97
CA ARG A 145 -22.42 -4.33 -2.63
C ARG A 145 -21.06 -3.70 -2.35
N MET A 146 -20.96 -2.40 -2.53
CA MET A 146 -19.75 -1.63 -2.27
C MET A 146 -19.33 -1.62 -0.80
N ARG A 147 -20.27 -1.71 0.14
CA ARG A 147 -19.98 -1.84 1.56
C ARG A 147 -19.39 -3.22 1.88
N LYS A 148 -19.82 -4.28 1.18
CA LYS A 148 -19.35 -5.66 1.37
C LYS A 148 -18.06 -5.97 0.60
N GLU A 149 -17.89 -5.40 -0.58
CA GLU A 149 -16.67 -5.48 -1.37
C GLU A 149 -15.58 -4.68 -0.66
N GLY A 150 -14.82 -5.37 0.21
CA GLY A 150 -13.69 -4.81 0.93
C GLY A 150 -12.62 -4.23 -0.01
N VAL A 151 -11.73 -3.41 0.54
CA VAL A 151 -10.65 -2.79 -0.24
C VAL A 151 -9.62 -3.85 -0.62
N PRO A 152 -9.18 -3.93 -1.89
CA PRO A 152 -8.18 -4.91 -2.29
C PRO A 152 -6.86 -4.65 -1.56
N THR A 153 -6.28 -5.72 -1.03
CA THR A 153 -5.00 -5.70 -0.32
C THR A 153 -3.86 -6.15 -1.21
N CYS A 154 -2.67 -5.59 -1.00
CA CYS A 154 -1.44 -6.07 -1.63
C CYS A 154 -0.63 -6.90 -0.64
N VAL A 155 0.03 -7.95 -1.12
CA VAL A 155 1.06 -8.67 -0.37
C VAL A 155 2.42 -8.23 -0.91
N PHE A 156 3.35 -7.96 -0.02
CA PHE A 156 4.71 -7.57 -0.39
C PHE A 156 5.72 -8.67 -0.08
N SER A 157 6.64 -8.91 -0.98
CA SER A 157 7.79 -9.78 -0.76
C SER A 157 8.90 -9.37 -1.70
N LEU A 158 10.14 -9.67 -1.31
CA LEU A 158 11.30 -9.62 -2.20
C LEU A 158 11.65 -11.06 -2.58
N PRO A 159 11.12 -11.62 -3.68
CA PRO A 159 11.13 -13.06 -3.93
C PRO A 159 12.53 -13.62 -4.18
N ARG A 160 13.50 -12.76 -4.53
CA ARG A 160 14.89 -13.15 -4.82
C ARG A 160 15.87 -12.82 -3.70
N CYS A 161 15.43 -12.21 -2.60
CA CYS A 161 16.30 -12.03 -1.44
C CYS A 161 16.42 -13.33 -0.66
N ARG A 162 17.66 -13.71 -0.35
CA ARG A 162 17.91 -14.74 0.66
C ARG A 162 17.51 -14.14 2.01
N ARG A 163 16.55 -14.79 2.68
CA ARG A 163 16.23 -14.49 4.08
C ARG A 163 17.30 -15.05 5.00
#